data_AF-A0A1C7W3W6-F1
#
_entry.id   AF-A0A1C7W3W6-F1
#
_cell.length_a   1.000
_cell.length_b   1.000
_cell.length_c   1.000
_cell.angle_alpha   90.00
_cell.angle_beta   90.00
_cell.angle_gamma   90.00
#
_symmetry.space_group_name_H-M   'P 1'
#
loop_
_entity.id
_entity.type
_entity.pdbx_description
1 polymer ?
#
loop_
_entity_poly.entity_id
_entity_poly.type
_entity_poly.pdbx_seq_one_letter_code
_entity_poly.pdbx_strand_id
1 'polypeptide(L)'
;MTEIAAVKENSFNSMVRFGLNLAWFNLLGMVILLIILFSLPEETAEWVNTTASVFCYINLMANLLVLCFALVGLFKSTLKWSAFLTMCISAVIFFIYLIAIAVSMNGS
;
A
#
# COMPACT_ATOMS: atom_id res chain seq x y z
N MET A 1 -2.67 -27.73 24.10
CA MET A 1 -2.41 -27.60 22.65
C MET A 1 -3.45 -26.77 21.92
N THR A 2 -4.73 -26.83 22.31
CA THR A 2 -5.84 -26.07 21.71
C THR A 2 -5.75 -24.55 21.92
N GLU A 3 -5.35 -24.08 23.10
CA GLU A 3 -5.20 -22.63 23.38
C GLU A 3 -4.11 -21.95 22.53
N ILE A 4 -2.98 -22.63 22.33
CA ILE A 4 -1.85 -22.08 21.54
C ILE A 4 -2.24 -21.93 20.07
N ALA A 5 -3.04 -22.87 19.53
CA ALA A 5 -3.56 -22.78 18.17
C ALA A 5 -4.54 -21.61 18.02
N ALA A 6 -5.46 -21.43 18.98
CA ALA A 6 -6.42 -20.32 18.97
C ALA A 6 -5.76 -18.93 19.10
N VAL A 7 -4.74 -18.79 19.95
CA VAL A 7 -3.97 -17.53 20.09
C VAL A 7 -3.23 -17.18 18.80
N LYS A 8 -2.65 -18.18 18.13
CA LYS A 8 -1.92 -18.00 16.87
C LYS A 8 -2.85 -17.66 15.70
N GLU A 9 -4.05 -18.22 15.69
CA GLU A 9 -5.07 -17.90 14.68
C GLU A 9 -5.58 -16.46 14.84
N ASN A 10 -5.80 -16.01 16.09
CA ASN A 10 -6.17 -14.63 16.38
C ASN A 10 -5.09 -13.61 15.98
N SER A 11 -3.80 -13.96 16.11
CA SER A 11 -2.72 -13.05 15.69
C SER A 11 -2.64 -12.90 14.17
N PHE A 12 -2.81 -13.99 13.40
CA PHE A 12 -2.88 -13.91 11.93
C PHE A 12 -4.09 -13.12 11.45
N ASN A 13 -5.25 -13.30 12.08
CA ASN A 13 -6.45 -12.52 11.74
C ASN A 13 -6.27 -11.02 12.05
N SER A 14 -5.63 -10.69 13.18
CA SER A 14 -5.29 -9.31 13.52
C SER A 14 -4.33 -8.70 12.49
N MET A 15 -3.30 -9.44 12.08
CA MET A 15 -2.35 -9.01 11.05
C MET A 15 -3.03 -8.74 9.70
N VAL A 16 -3.96 -9.60 9.26
CA VAL A 16 -4.72 -9.37 8.01
C VAL A 16 -5.59 -8.12 8.09
N ARG A 17 -6.26 -7.88 9.23
CA ARG A 17 -7.05 -6.66 9.44
C ARG A 17 -6.17 -5.41 9.44
N PHE A 18 -5.02 -5.46 10.10
CA PHE A 18 -4.04 -4.37 10.07
C PHE A 18 -3.54 -4.13 8.64
N GLY A 19 -3.17 -5.19 7.91
CA GLY A 19 -2.74 -5.10 6.52
C GLY A 19 -3.80 -4.50 5.60
N LEU A 20 -5.08 -4.85 5.78
CA LEU A 20 -6.19 -4.27 5.02
C LEU A 20 -6.36 -2.78 5.31
N ASN A 21 -6.32 -2.37 6.58
CA ASN A 21 -6.42 -0.96 6.96
C ASN A 21 -5.23 -0.15 6.41
N LEU A 22 -4.03 -0.71 6.48
CA LEU A 22 -2.83 -0.08 5.92
C LEU A 22 -2.89 0.00 4.39
N ALA A 23 -3.47 -1.00 3.71
CA ALA A 23 -3.69 -0.95 2.26
C ALA A 23 -4.60 0.20 1.85
N TRP A 24 -5.70 0.40 2.58
CA TRP A 24 -6.60 1.53 2.37
C TRP A 24 -5.92 2.87 2.65
N PHE A 25 -5.14 2.95 3.72
CA PHE A 25 -4.37 4.16 4.04
C PHE A 25 -3.35 4.50 2.95
N ASN A 26 -2.63 3.50 2.42
CA ASN A 26 -1.71 3.67 1.32
C ASN A 26 -2.40 4.15 0.03
N LEU A 27 -3.54 3.55 -0.30
CA LEU A 27 -4.35 3.96 -1.45
C LEU A 27 -4.78 5.42 -1.32
N LEU A 28 -5.30 5.79 -0.14
CA LEU A 28 -5.72 7.17 0.15
C LEU A 28 -4.55 8.15 0.10
N GLY A 29 -3.40 7.78 0.67
CA GLY A 29 -2.18 8.60 0.60
C GLY A 29 -1.70 8.82 -0.83
N MET A 30 -1.87 7.82 -1.71
CA MET A 30 -1.49 7.95 -3.11
C MET A 30 -2.47 8.85 -3.89
N VAL A 31 -3.77 8.74 -3.63
CA VAL A 31 -4.77 9.67 -4.18
C VAL A 31 -4.46 11.11 -3.77
N ILE A 32 -4.12 11.36 -2.51
CA ILE A 32 -3.73 12.69 -2.02
C ILE A 32 -2.49 13.20 -2.75
N LEU A 33 -1.44 12.37 -2.91
CA LEU A 33 -0.23 12.76 -3.64
C LEU A 33 -0.55 13.15 -5.09
N LEU A 34 -1.40 12.40 -5.77
CA LEU A 34 -1.82 12.74 -7.14
C LEU A 34 -2.53 14.10 -7.18
N ILE A 35 -3.49 14.35 -6.29
CA ILE A 35 -4.20 15.64 -6.23
C ILE A 35 -3.22 16.79 -6.02
N ILE A 36 -2.27 16.64 -5.09
CA ILE A 36 -1.25 17.65 -4.79
C ILE A 36 -0.39 17.93 -6.02
N LEU A 37 0.10 16.89 -6.69
CA LEU A 37 0.93 17.02 -7.89
C LEU A 37 0.20 17.69 -9.06
N PHE A 38 -1.10 17.43 -9.23
CA PHE A 38 -1.91 18.08 -10.28
C PHE A 38 -2.33 19.52 -9.95
N SER A 39 -2.34 19.92 -8.66
CA SER A 39 -2.88 21.22 -8.23
C SER A 39 -1.81 22.29 -8.01
N LEU A 40 -0.53 21.94 -7.97
CA LEU A 40 0.53 22.87 -7.62
C LEU A 40 1.13 23.57 -8.86
N PRO A 41 1.32 24.91 -8.81
CA PRO A 41 1.96 25.66 -9.88
C PRO A 41 3.47 25.34 -9.95
N GLU A 42 3.99 25.31 -11.18
CA GLU A 42 5.36 24.88 -11.52
C GLU A 42 6.47 25.62 -10.75
N GLU A 43 6.23 26.85 -10.29
CA GLU A 43 7.22 27.65 -9.54
C GLU A 43 7.45 27.18 -8.08
N THR A 44 6.57 26.35 -7.52
CA THR A 44 6.76 25.74 -6.18
C THR A 44 7.44 24.37 -6.21
N ALA A 45 7.89 23.94 -7.40
CA ALA A 45 8.14 22.54 -7.71
C ALA A 45 9.25 21.87 -6.88
N GLU A 46 10.38 22.51 -6.57
CA GLU A 46 11.54 21.76 -6.01
C GLU A 46 11.30 21.16 -4.62
N TRP A 47 10.76 21.95 -3.69
CA TRP A 47 10.54 21.52 -2.30
C TRP A 47 9.35 20.56 -2.19
N VAL A 48 8.33 20.80 -3.02
CA VAL A 48 7.17 19.93 -3.17
C VAL A 48 7.60 18.59 -3.75
N ASN A 49 8.43 18.57 -4.80
CA ASN A 49 8.86 17.36 -5.47
C ASN A 49 9.73 16.50 -4.54
N THR A 50 10.62 17.12 -3.77
CA THR A 50 11.39 16.42 -2.74
C THR A 50 10.47 15.78 -1.69
N THR A 51 9.52 16.55 -1.15
CA THR A 51 8.56 16.05 -0.16
C THR A 51 7.69 14.93 -0.72
N ALA A 52 7.15 15.10 -1.93
CA ALA A 52 6.36 14.11 -2.64
C ALA A 52 7.15 12.81 -2.89
N SER A 53 8.45 12.91 -3.20
CA SER A 53 9.31 11.73 -3.40
C SER A 53 9.48 10.93 -2.09
N VAL A 54 9.64 11.59 -0.95
CA VAL A 54 9.74 10.93 0.37
C VAL A 54 8.43 10.24 0.73
N PHE A 55 7.29 10.91 0.56
CA PHE A 55 5.99 10.31 0.79
C PHE A 55 5.70 9.12 -0.15
N CYS A 56 6.11 9.25 -1.41
CA CYS A 56 6.02 8.17 -2.39
C CYS A 56 6.82 6.95 -1.95
N TYR A 57 8.07 7.14 -1.49
CA TYR A 57 8.91 6.06 -0.98
C TYR A 57 8.30 5.37 0.25
N ILE A 58 7.80 6.14 1.23
CA ILE A 58 7.13 5.59 2.43
C ILE A 58 5.92 4.75 2.03
N ASN A 59 5.09 5.26 1.12
CA ASN A 59 3.88 4.60 0.66
C ASN A 59 4.19 3.31 -0.12
N LEU A 60 5.24 3.32 -0.95
CA LEU A 60 5.74 2.12 -1.63
C LEU A 60 6.21 1.05 -0.64
N MET A 61 6.99 1.44 0.37
CA MET A 61 7.48 0.50 1.41
C MET A 61 6.34 -0.07 2.25
N ALA A 62 5.37 0.76 2.61
CA ALA A 62 4.17 0.30 3.28
C ALA A 62 3.37 -0.66 2.38
N ASN A 63 3.30 -0.41 1.07
CA ASN A 63 2.59 -1.28 0.14
C ASN A 63 3.26 -2.67 -0.01
N LEU A 64 4.59 -2.72 0.02
CA LEU A 64 5.33 -3.98 0.08
C LEU A 64 5.02 -4.78 1.35
N LEU A 65 4.96 -4.11 2.50
CA LEU A 65 4.65 -4.73 3.78
C LEU A 65 3.19 -5.25 3.81
N VAL A 66 2.26 -4.50 3.23
CA VAL A 66 0.86 -4.92 3.01
C VAL A 66 0.79 -6.18 2.14
N LEU A 67 1.57 -6.25 1.06
CA LEU A 67 1.64 -7.44 0.21
C LEU A 67 2.12 -8.67 0.98
N CYS A 68 3.16 -8.52 1.81
CA CYS A 68 3.64 -9.59 2.68
C CYS A 68 2.56 -10.09 3.65
N PHE A 69 1.82 -9.19 4.28
CA PHE A 69 0.72 -9.57 5.17
C PHE A 69 -0.44 -10.23 4.44
N ALA A 70 -0.77 -9.78 3.23
CA ALA A 70 -1.79 -10.42 2.40
C ALA A 70 -1.39 -11.85 2.02
N LEU A 71 -0.13 -12.07 1.59
CA LEU A 71 0.38 -13.41 1.26
C LEU A 71 0.33 -14.34 2.46
N VAL A 72 0.86 -13.90 3.61
CA VAL A 72 0.80 -14.71 4.84
C VAL A 72 -0.66 -14.95 5.26
N GLY A 73 -1.52 -13.95 5.11
CA GLY A 73 -2.94 -14.01 5.41
C GLY A 73 -3.73 -15.04 4.59
N LEU A 74 -3.43 -15.15 3.29
CA LEU A 74 -4.07 -16.11 2.38
C LEU A 74 -3.83 -17.57 2.81
N PHE A 75 -2.64 -17.87 3.31
CA PHE A 75 -2.25 -19.23 3.69
C PHE A 75 -2.53 -19.54 5.17
N LYS A 76 -2.38 -18.57 6.08
CA LYS A 76 -2.37 -18.82 7.54
C LYS A 76 -3.54 -18.24 8.31
N SER A 77 -4.33 -17.33 7.74
CA SER A 77 -5.48 -16.73 8.42
C SER A 77 -6.79 -17.41 8.02
N THR A 78 -7.84 -17.25 8.84
CA THR A 78 -9.21 -17.61 8.46
C THR A 78 -9.90 -16.53 7.63
N LEU A 79 -9.37 -15.30 7.64
CA LEU A 79 -9.87 -14.14 6.88
C LEU A 79 -9.32 -14.09 5.43
N LYS A 80 -9.48 -15.19 4.68
CA LYS A 80 -8.92 -15.33 3.32
C LYS A 80 -9.43 -14.26 2.34
N TRP A 81 -10.72 -13.92 2.41
CA TRP A 81 -11.33 -12.89 1.57
C TRP A 81 -10.75 -11.49 1.84
N SER A 82 -10.54 -11.15 3.12
CA SER A 82 -9.90 -9.90 3.48
C SER A 82 -8.44 -9.86 3.01
N ALA A 83 -7.70 -10.95 3.17
CA ALA A 83 -6.33 -11.05 2.66
C ALA A 83 -6.27 -10.93 1.13
N PHE A 84 -7.21 -11.53 0.41
CA PHE A 84 -7.32 -11.40 -1.04
C PHE A 84 -7.62 -9.95 -1.45
N LEU A 85 -8.56 -9.28 -0.78
CA LEU A 85 -8.88 -7.87 -1.04
C LEU A 85 -7.66 -6.98 -0.80
N THR A 86 -6.93 -7.19 0.30
CA THR A 86 -5.66 -6.50 0.59
C THR A 86 -4.65 -6.66 -0.55
N MET A 87 -4.54 -7.88 -1.11
CA MET A 87 -3.67 -8.17 -2.24
C MET A 87 -4.10 -7.41 -3.50
N CYS A 88 -5.41 -7.37 -3.80
CA CYS A 88 -5.94 -6.61 -4.93
C CYS A 88 -5.65 -5.12 -4.81
N ILE A 89 -5.88 -4.52 -3.63
CA ILE A 89 -5.57 -3.10 -3.40
C ILE A 89 -4.08 -2.83 -3.59
N SER A 90 -3.22 -3.68 -3.04
CA SER A 90 -1.77 -3.55 -3.18
C SER A 90 -1.32 -3.66 -4.64
N ALA A 91 -1.91 -4.56 -5.42
CA ALA A 91 -1.65 -4.70 -6.85
C ALA A 91 -2.06 -3.45 -7.65
N VAL A 92 -3.21 -2.85 -7.33
CA VAL A 92 -3.65 -1.58 -7.94
C VAL A 92 -2.65 -0.46 -7.65
N ILE A 93 -2.17 -0.35 -6.40
CA ILE A 93 -1.17 0.65 -6.03
C ILE A 93 0.14 0.43 -6.82
N PHE A 94 0.62 -0.81 -6.94
CA PHE A 94 1.80 -1.11 -7.75
C PHE A 94 1.61 -0.76 -9.23
N PHE A 95 0.43 -1.07 -9.79
CA PHE A 95 0.14 -0.76 -11.18
C PHE A 95 0.18 0.74 -11.46
N ILE A 96 -0.35 1.55 -10.54
CA ILE A 96 -0.30 3.02 -10.67
C ILE A 96 1.14 3.53 -10.57
N TYR A 97 1.97 2.98 -9.68
CA TYR A 97 3.40 3.31 -9.64
C TYR A 97 4.13 2.96 -10.94
N LEU A 98 3.85 1.78 -11.53
CA LEU A 98 4.43 1.39 -12.81
C LEU A 98 4.03 2.34 -13.94
N ILE A 99 2.76 2.78 -13.98
CA ILE A 99 2.29 3.79 -14.93
C ILE A 99 3.05 5.11 -14.71
N ALA A 100 3.16 5.59 -13.47
CA ALA A 100 3.84 6.84 -13.16
C ALA A 100 5.31 6.81 -13.61
N ILE A 101 6.01 5.70 -13.37
CA ILE A 101 7.39 5.50 -13.84
C ILE A 101 7.45 5.49 -15.37
N ALA A 102 6.58 4.73 -16.04
CA ALA A 102 6.56 4.65 -17.50
C ALA A 102 6.29 6.01 -18.16
N VAL A 103 5.39 6.81 -17.59
CA VAL A 103 5.12 8.19 -18.04
C VAL A 103 6.36 9.07 -17.85
N SER A 104 7.03 8.98 -16.69
CA SER A 104 8.23 9.77 -16.43
C SER A 104 9.40 9.44 -17.38
N MET A 105 9.52 8.18 -17.83
CA MET A 105 10.55 7.76 -18.78
C MET A 105 10.27 8.16 -20.24
N ASN A 106 9.00 8.29 -20.62
CA ASN A 106 8.60 8.68 -21.98
C ASN A 106 8.45 10.21 -22.14
N GLY A 107 8.38 10.95 -21.05
CA GLY A 107 8.25 12.41 -21.03
C GLY A 107 9.59 13.18 -21.05
N SER A 108 10.73 12.48 -21.13
CA SER A 108 12.09 13.03 -21.27
C SER A 108 12.58 12.93 -22.71
#